data_AF-I3VZN0-F1
#
_entry.id   AF-I3VZN0-F1
#
_cell.length_a   1.000
_cell.length_b   1.000
_cell.length_c   1.000
_cell.angle_alpha   90.00
_cell.angle_beta   90.00
_cell.angle_gamma   90.00
#
_symmetry.space_group_name_H-M   'P 1'
#
loop_
_entity.id
_entity.type
_entity.pdbx_description
1 polymer ?
#
loop_
_entity_poly.entity_id
_entity_poly.type
_entity_poly.pdbx_seq_one_letter_code
_entity_poly.pdbx_strand_id
1 'polypeptide(L)' 'MSRKSETHKALSAVIRIPLKKKLEQFAAEEGITQAEMIERLIESEIIRRSENL' A
#
# COMPACT_ATOMS: atom_id res chain seq x y z
N MET A 1 -16.98 -24.48 1.48
CA MET A 1 -16.65 -23.57 0.37
C MET A 1 -15.98 -22.31 0.93
N SER A 2 -14.69 -22.35 1.24
CA SER A 2 -13.92 -21.14 1.57
C SER A 2 -12.47 -21.34 1.14
N ARG A 3 -12.23 -21.24 -0.17
CA ARG A 3 -10.88 -21.03 -0.70
C ARG A 3 -10.53 -19.59 -0.29
N LYS A 4 -9.95 -19.40 0.91
CA LYS A 4 -9.33 -18.13 1.24
C LYS A 4 -8.29 -17.89 0.16
N SER A 5 -8.46 -16.84 -0.63
CA SER A 5 -7.47 -16.44 -1.63
C SER A 5 -6.12 -16.32 -0.94
N GLU A 6 -5.18 -17.24 -1.22
CA GLU A 6 -3.84 -17.25 -0.61
C GLU A 6 -2.96 -16.08 -1.09
N THR A 7 -3.41 -15.34 -2.10
CA THR A 7 -2.63 -14.28 -2.74
C THR A 7 -2.65 -12.97 -1.96
N HIS A 8 -3.63 -12.74 -1.08
CA HIS A 8 -3.75 -11.48 -0.32
C HIS A 8 -4.20 -11.72 1.13
N LYS A 9 -3.64 -10.94 2.07
CA LYS A 9 -4.08 -10.88 3.47
C LYS A 9 -4.53 -9.46 3.81
N ALA A 10 -5.60 -9.34 4.59
CA ALA A 10 -6.12 -8.03 4.99
C ALA A 10 -5.14 -7.27 5.89
N LEU A 11 -4.95 -5.98 5.61
CA LEU A 11 -4.18 -5.04 6.43
C LEU A 11 -5.13 -4.10 7.16
N SER A 12 -5.04 -4.04 8.49
CA SER A 12 -5.74 -3.07 9.34
C SER A 12 -4.72 -2.29 10.14
N ALA A 13 -4.71 -0.96 10.00
CA ALA A 13 -3.75 -0.08 10.65
C ALA A 13 -4.37 1.27 10.99
N VAL A 14 -3.94 1.85 12.12
CA VAL A 14 -4.24 3.23 12.50
C VAL A 14 -3.00 4.07 12.24
N ILE A 15 -3.13 5.10 11.43
CA ILE A 15 -2.04 6.01 11.07
C ILE A 15 -2.45 7.46 11.31
N ARG A 16 -1.47 8.36 11.29
CA ARG A 16 -1.72 9.81 11.43
C ARG A 16 -2.66 10.30 10.34
N ILE A 17 -3.69 11.06 10.73
CA ILE A 17 -4.73 11.60 9.81
C ILE A 17 -4.12 12.29 8.58
N PRO A 18 -3.09 13.16 8.68
CA PRO A 18 -2.51 13.81 7.51
C PRO A 18 -1.92 12.82 6.50
N LEU A 19 -1.33 11.72 6.97
CA LEU A 19 -0.77 10.68 6.10
C LEU A 19 -1.87 9.87 5.42
N LYS A 20 -2.96 9.58 6.14
CA LYS A 20 -4.14 8.92 5.54
C LYS A 20 -4.73 9.76 4.41
N LYS A 21 -4.86 11.07 4.61
CA LYS A 21 -5.33 12.01 3.58
C LYS A 21 -4.40 12.02 2.36
N LYS A 22 -3.09 11.95 2.57
CA LYS A 22 -2.13 11.85 1.46
C LYS A 22 -2.21 10.53 0.72
N LEU A 23 -2.36 9.41 1.43
CA LEU A 23 -2.58 8.11 0.81
C LEU A 23 -3.85 8.11 -0.07
N GLU A 24 -4.95 8.68 0.44
CA GLU A 24 -6.20 8.87 -0.31
C GLU A 24 -6.00 9.73 -1.55
N GLN A 25 -5.29 10.85 -1.41
CA GLN A 25 -4.98 11.76 -2.50
C GLN A 25 -4.16 11.06 -3.60
N PHE A 26 -3.06 10.40 -3.25
CA PHE A 26 -2.18 9.75 -4.23
C PHE A 26 -2.88 8.60 -4.96
N ALA A 27 -3.67 7.81 -4.24
CA ALA A 27 -4.46 6.75 -4.84
C ALA A 27 -5.48 7.32 -5.85
N ALA A 28 -6.15 8.42 -5.50
CA ALA A 28 -7.10 9.08 -6.39
C ALA A 28 -6.44 9.70 -7.63
N GLU A 29 -5.28 10.34 -7.46
CA GLU A 29 -4.50 10.95 -8.55
C GLU A 29 -4.05 9.90 -9.59
N GLU A 30 -3.72 8.69 -9.14
CA GLU A 30 -3.30 7.58 -10.01
C GLU A 30 -4.46 6.69 -10.48
N GLY A 31 -5.69 6.94 -10.02
CA GLY A 31 -6.86 6.14 -10.37
C GLY A 31 -6.83 4.72 -9.81
N ILE A 32 -6.13 4.50 -8.69
CA ILE A 32 -5.97 3.20 -8.03
C ILE A 32 -6.60 3.20 -6.63
N THR A 33 -6.69 2.02 -6.02
CA THR A 33 -7.11 1.86 -4.64
C THR A 33 -6.00 2.25 -3.66
N GLN A 34 -6.38 2.58 -2.42
CA GLN A 34 -5.41 2.84 -1.36
C GLN A 34 -4.54 1.62 -1.04
N ALA A 35 -5.06 0.40 -1.24
CA ALA A 35 -4.30 -0.83 -1.04
C ALA A 35 -3.19 -0.96 -2.09
N GLU A 36 -3.52 -0.75 -3.38
CA GLU A 36 -2.53 -0.74 -4.46
C GLU A 36 -1.48 0.36 -4.27
N MET A 37 -1.87 1.53 -3.78
CA MET A 37 -0.91 2.58 -3.43
C MET A 37 0.03 2.15 -2.30
N ILE A 38 -0.48 1.45 -1.27
CA ILE A 38 0.39 0.89 -0.21
C ILE A 38 1.37 -0.14 -0.80
N GLU A 39 0.92 -1.01 -1.70
CA GLU A 39 1.77 -1.99 -2.36
C GLU A 39 2.91 -1.31 -3.15
N ARG A 40 2.59 -0.29 -3.96
CA ARG A 40 3.59 0.49 -4.71
C ARG A 40 4.61 1.19 -3.81
N LEU A 41 4.17 1.75 -2.68
CA LEU A 41 5.05 2.37 -1.69
C LEU A 41 6.00 1.34 -1.06
N ILE A 42 5.52 0.12 -0.79
CA ILE A 42 6.34 -0.98 -0.28
C ILE A 42 7.36 -1.43 -1.32
N GLU A 43 6.94 -1.63 -2.58
CA GLU A 43 7.84 -1.99 -3.68
C GLU A 43 8.94 -0.95 -3.89
N SER A 44 8.58 0.33 -3.87
CA SER A 44 9.53 1.45 -3.95
C SER A 44 10.55 1.43 -2.80
N GLU A 45 10.09 1.13 -1.57
CA GLU A 45 10.96 1.01 -0.40
C GLU A 45 11.89 -0.22 -0.47
N ILE A 46 11.45 -1.33 -1.07
CA ILE A 46 12.31 -2.50 -1.34
C ILE A 46 13.45 -2.10 -2.27
N ILE A 47 13.14 -1.45 -3.40
CA ILE A 47 14.14 -0.98 -4.37
C ILE A 47 15.13 -0.02 -3.70
N ARG A 48 14.63 0.98 -2.98
CA ARG A 48 15.45 1.95 -2.25
C ARG A 48 16.40 1.26 -1.28
N ARG A 49 15.97 0.17 -0.61
CA ARG A 49 16.84 -0.58 0.31
C ARG A 49 17.85 -1.47 -0.40
N SER A 50 17.50 -2.05 -1.54
CA SER A 50 18.44 -2.88 -2.32
C SER A 50 19.55 -2.06 -2.98
N GLU A 51 19.29 -0.80 -3.33
CA GLU A 51 20.31 0.10 -3.90
C GLU A 51 21.31 0.65 -2.86
N ASN A 52 21.03 0.43 -1.56
CA ASN A 52 21.87 0.86 -0.44
C ASN A 52 22.67 -0.30 0.20
N LEU A 53 22.72 -1.45 -0.47
CA LEU A 53 23.52 -2.64 -0.12
C LEU A 53 24.59 -2.88 -1.18
#